data_AF-A0A399G9G5-F1
#
_entry.id   AF-A0A399G9G5-F1
#
_cell.length_a   1.000
_cell.length_b   1.000
_cell.length_c   1.000
_cell.angle_alpha   90.00
_cell.angle_beta   90.00
_cell.angle_gamma   90.00
#
_symmetry.space_group_name_H-M   'P 1'
#
loop_
_entity.id
_entity.type
_entity.pdbx_description
1 polymer ?
#
loop_
_entity_poly.entity_id
_entity_poly.type
_entity_poly.pdbx_seq_one_letter_code
_entity_poly.pdbx_strand_id
1 'polypeptide(L)'
;MDETELRDALEAVRATDVPASDPRRTWEKHLKAAWLLIALRRYDDAVTEAEQAQSAYQRAHLPGRTTAVLWSACAAGAVAHLAAGRWAAAEDSAREALRDFGEDQTNYYLLELALQAQGRLEPNRIWKVSQDPARELAAFDARRFALSRLDRP
;
A
#
# COMPACT_ATOMS: atom_id res chain seq x y z
N MET A 1 11.09 15.14 -3.70
CA MET A 1 12.26 14.31 -3.34
C MET A 1 12.88 13.71 -4.58
N ASP A 2 14.18 13.89 -4.76
CA ASP A 2 14.96 13.17 -5.77
C ASP A 2 15.33 11.74 -5.30
N GLU A 3 16.04 10.99 -6.13
CA GLU A 3 16.37 9.59 -5.84
C GLU A 3 17.39 9.42 -4.70
N THR A 4 18.32 10.36 -4.55
CA THR A 4 19.32 10.34 -3.47
C THR A 4 18.64 10.64 -2.13
N GLU A 5 17.81 11.68 -2.09
CA GLU A 5 17.02 12.02 -0.89
C GLU A 5 16.12 10.85 -0.45
N LEU A 6 15.56 10.09 -1.40
CA LEU A 6 14.75 8.91 -1.10
C LEU A 6 15.57 7.75 -0.53
N ARG A 7 16.79 7.52 -1.02
CA ARG A 7 17.71 6.51 -0.49
C ARG A 7 18.14 6.86 0.93
N ASP A 8 18.57 8.10 1.15
CA ASP A 8 19.01 8.57 2.47
C ASP A 8 17.86 8.48 3.48
N ALA A 9 16.64 8.86 3.08
CA ALA A 9 15.45 8.71 3.91
C ALA A 9 15.15 7.24 4.25
N LEU A 10 15.32 6.32 3.29
CA LEU A 10 15.12 4.88 3.53
C LEU A 10 16.16 4.32 4.50
N GLU A 11 17.43 4.71 4.35
CA GLU A 11 18.50 4.33 5.27
C GLU A 11 18.22 4.85 6.68
N ALA A 12 17.82 6.11 6.82
CA ALA A 12 17.44 6.69 8.11
C ALA A 12 16.26 5.97 8.77
N VAL A 13 15.21 5.65 8.00
CA VAL A 13 14.07 4.87 8.50
C VAL A 13 14.52 3.48 8.96
N ARG A 14 15.37 2.80 8.20
CA ARG A 14 15.89 1.47 8.56
C ARG A 14 16.77 1.49 9.79
N ALA A 15 17.61 2.52 9.93
CA ALA A 15 18.50 2.73 11.07
C ALA A 15 17.75 3.14 12.35
N THR A 16 16.48 3.56 12.26
CA THR A 16 15.68 3.92 13.42
C THR A 16 15.56 2.72 14.37
N ASP A 17 16.10 2.85 15.57
CA ASP A 17 15.91 1.86 16.63
C ASP A 17 14.50 2.01 17.20
N VAL A 18 13.71 0.94 17.10
CA VAL A 18 12.34 0.89 17.61
C VAL A 18 12.31 -0.14 18.72
N PRO A 19 12.03 0.27 19.97
CA PRO A 19 11.89 -0.68 21.07
C PRO A 19 10.86 -1.76 20.72
N ALA A 20 11.19 -3.03 20.97
CA ALA A 20 10.29 -4.15 20.71
C ALA A 20 8.93 -4.04 21.44
N SER A 21 8.86 -3.22 22.49
CA SER A 21 7.65 -2.92 23.25
C SER A 21 6.73 -1.87 22.59
N ASP A 22 7.16 -1.21 21.51
CA ASP A 22 6.37 -0.22 20.77
C ASP A 22 5.95 -0.76 19.40
N PRO A 23 4.87 -1.56 19.36
CA PRO A 23 4.41 -2.15 18.12
C PRO A 23 3.86 -1.10 17.15
N ARG A 24 3.43 0.07 17.65
CA ARG A 24 2.96 1.18 16.82
C ARG A 24 4.08 1.75 15.97
N ARG A 25 5.17 2.17 16.62
CA ARG A 25 6.36 2.65 15.91
C ARG A 25 6.94 1.58 14.99
N THR A 26 6.78 0.31 15.34
CA THR A 26 7.26 -0.81 14.51
C THR A 26 6.52 -0.87 13.18
N TRP A 27 5.17 -0.89 13.18
CA TRP A 27 4.44 -0.92 11.91
C TRP A 27 4.53 0.40 11.14
N GLU A 28 4.62 1.55 11.82
CA GLU A 28 4.82 2.87 11.17
C GLU A 28 6.16 2.92 10.42
N LYS A 29 7.23 2.39 11.02
CA LYS A 29 8.57 2.28 10.39
C LYS A 29 8.51 1.46 9.09
N HIS A 30 7.94 0.26 9.16
CA HIS A 30 7.82 -0.62 8.00
C HIS A 30 6.94 -0.01 6.90
N LEU A 31 5.81 0.61 7.27
CA LEU A 31 4.94 1.28 6.32
C LEU A 31 5.64 2.45 5.62
N LYS A 32 6.41 3.25 6.36
CA LYS A 32 7.20 4.35 5.77
C LYS A 32 8.27 3.81 4.81
N ALA A 33 8.95 2.72 5.19
CA ALA A 33 9.92 2.06 4.31
C ALA A 33 9.25 1.54 3.02
N ALA A 34 8.06 0.95 3.11
CA ALA A 34 7.30 0.49 1.94
C ALA A 34 7.03 1.63 0.93
N TRP A 35 6.55 2.79 1.41
CA TRP A 35 6.32 3.94 0.53
C TRP A 35 7.60 4.49 -0.11
N LEU A 36 8.71 4.57 0.63
CA LEU A 36 10.00 4.98 0.09
C LEU A 36 10.49 4.00 -0.99
N LEU A 37 10.32 2.70 -0.78
CA LEU A 37 10.69 1.66 -1.75
C LEU A 37 9.83 1.72 -3.02
N ILE A 38 8.52 2.00 -2.90
CA ILE A 38 7.64 2.24 -4.07
C ILE A 38 8.14 3.46 -4.86
N ALA A 39 8.47 4.56 -4.17
CA ALA A 39 9.00 5.76 -4.84
C ALA A 39 10.35 5.50 -5.54
N LEU A 40 11.15 4.57 -5.03
CA LEU A 40 12.41 4.07 -5.61
C LEU A 40 12.21 2.94 -6.64
N ARG A 41 10.97 2.56 -6.96
CA ARG A 41 10.61 1.46 -7.88
C ARG A 41 11.12 0.08 -7.47
N ARG A 42 11.38 -0.12 -6.17
CA ARG A 42 11.79 -1.39 -5.57
C ARG A 42 10.58 -2.15 -5.04
N TYR A 43 9.73 -2.62 -5.96
CA TYR A 43 8.38 -3.09 -5.61
C TYR A 43 8.35 -4.37 -4.78
N ASP A 44 9.28 -5.30 -4.99
CA ASP A 44 9.32 -6.55 -4.19
C ASP A 44 9.68 -6.27 -2.74
N ASP A 45 10.71 -5.45 -2.52
CA ASP A 45 11.08 -5.01 -1.18
C ASP A 45 9.93 -4.22 -0.52
N ALA A 46 9.21 -3.40 -1.29
CA ALA A 46 8.07 -2.66 -0.77
C ALA A 46 6.94 -3.58 -0.29
N VAL A 47 6.65 -4.67 -1.02
CA VAL A 47 5.68 -5.68 -0.59
C VAL A 47 6.12 -6.31 0.72
N THR A 48 7.40 -6.71 0.84
CA THR A 48 7.93 -7.27 2.08
C THR A 48 7.76 -6.30 3.26
N GLU A 49 8.09 -5.01 3.10
CA GLU A 49 7.91 -4.03 4.17
C GLU A 49 6.42 -3.80 4.51
N ALA A 50 5.52 -3.83 3.52
CA ALA A 50 4.08 -3.74 3.76
C ALA A 50 3.56 -4.94 4.59
N GLU A 51 4.01 -6.15 4.27
CA GLU A 51 3.69 -7.37 5.04
C GLU A 51 4.24 -7.33 6.47
N GLN A 52 5.44 -6.78 6.66
CA GLN A 52 6.01 -6.58 8.00
C GLN A 52 5.21 -5.56 8.82
N ALA A 53 4.75 -4.47 8.20
CA ALA A 53 3.87 -3.49 8.84
C ALA A 53 2.55 -4.15 9.27
N GLN A 54 1.91 -4.89 8.37
CA GLN A 54 0.69 -5.65 8.65
C GLN A 54 0.87 -6.66 9.80
N SER A 55 1.96 -7.43 9.77
CA SER A 55 2.28 -8.41 10.80
C SER A 55 2.54 -7.77 12.17
N ALA A 56 3.24 -6.63 12.21
CA ALA A 56 3.46 -5.87 13.43
C ALA A 56 2.15 -5.30 13.99
N TYR A 57 1.27 -4.79 13.13
CA TYR A 57 -0.05 -4.29 13.52
C TYR A 57 -0.93 -5.39 14.12
N GLN A 58 -0.97 -6.58 13.50
CA GLN A 58 -1.71 -7.74 14.00
C GLN A 58 -1.25 -8.16 15.40
N ARG A 59 0.07 -8.28 15.61
CA ARG A 59 0.64 -8.60 16.93
C ARG A 59 0.26 -7.57 18.01
N ALA A 60 0.11 -6.30 17.62
CA ALA A 60 -0.21 -5.22 18.54
C ALA A 60 -1.67 -5.24 19.02
N HIS A 61 -2.61 -5.52 18.11
CA HIS A 61 -4.04 -5.33 18.37
C HIS A 61 -4.76 -6.61 18.79
N LEU A 62 -4.23 -7.79 18.45
CA LEU A 62 -4.87 -9.06 18.76
C LEU A 62 -3.83 -10.17 19.00
N PRO A 63 -3.25 -10.29 20.21
CA PRO A 63 -2.44 -11.44 20.57
C PRO A 63 -3.29 -12.72 20.42
N GLY A 64 -3.05 -13.50 19.36
CA GLY A 64 -3.76 -14.76 19.09
C GLY A 64 -4.93 -14.72 18.11
N ARG A 65 -5.22 -13.59 17.43
CA ARG A 65 -6.16 -13.56 16.28
C ARG A 65 -5.55 -12.81 15.09
N THR A 66 -5.59 -13.43 13.91
CA THR A 66 -4.97 -12.93 12.67
C THR A 66 -5.85 -11.95 11.87
N THR A 67 -6.94 -11.44 12.44
CA THR A 67 -7.97 -10.74 11.66
C THR A 67 -7.80 -9.22 11.61
N ALA A 68 -6.92 -8.61 12.40
CA ALA A 68 -6.77 -7.14 12.35
C ALA A 68 -6.05 -6.71 11.07
N VAL A 69 -6.68 -5.84 10.27
CA VAL A 69 -6.10 -5.31 9.02
C VAL A 69 -5.60 -3.88 9.22
N LEU A 70 -4.38 -3.60 8.75
CA LEU A 70 -3.83 -2.26 8.59
C LEU A 70 -4.07 -1.82 7.15
N TRP A 71 -5.17 -1.10 6.93
CA TRP A 71 -5.61 -0.67 5.59
C TRP A 71 -4.52 0.06 4.78
N SER A 72 -3.62 0.78 5.44
CA SER A 72 -2.52 1.52 4.80
C SER A 72 -1.39 0.62 4.30
N ALA A 73 -1.14 -0.51 4.98
CA ALA A 73 -0.20 -1.53 4.52
C ALA A 73 -0.75 -2.27 3.30
N CYS A 74 -2.02 -2.65 3.33
CA CYS A 74 -2.73 -3.21 2.17
C CYS A 74 -2.69 -2.26 0.96
N ALA A 75 -2.88 -0.94 1.18
CA ALA A 75 -2.75 0.05 0.11
C ALA A 75 -1.33 0.10 -0.46
N ALA A 76 -0.29 0.04 0.37
CA ALA A 76 1.10 0.00 -0.09
C ALA A 76 1.37 -1.27 -0.91
N GLY A 77 0.91 -2.43 -0.44
CA GLY A 77 0.98 -3.70 -1.18
C GLY A 77 0.27 -3.62 -2.53
N ALA A 78 -0.96 -3.12 -2.56
CA ALA A 78 -1.74 -2.96 -3.80
C ALA A 78 -1.03 -2.05 -4.82
N VAL A 79 -0.48 -0.91 -4.38
CA VAL A 79 0.30 -0.01 -5.24
C VAL A 79 1.55 -0.70 -5.79
N ALA A 80 2.31 -1.40 -4.94
CA ALA A 80 3.51 -2.10 -5.36
C ALA A 80 3.20 -3.24 -6.35
N HIS A 81 2.12 -3.99 -6.13
CA HIS A 81 1.67 -5.03 -7.06
C HIS A 81 1.16 -4.46 -8.39
N LEU A 82 0.39 -3.37 -8.38
CA LEU A 82 -0.04 -2.66 -9.60
C LEU A 82 1.17 -2.20 -10.42
N ALA A 83 2.14 -1.57 -9.77
CA ALA A 83 3.34 -1.04 -10.43
C ALA A 83 4.22 -2.16 -11.02
N ALA A 84 4.19 -3.36 -10.43
CA ALA A 84 4.86 -4.56 -10.91
C ALA A 84 4.05 -5.36 -11.95
N GLY A 85 2.85 -4.93 -12.33
CA GLY A 85 1.97 -5.66 -13.25
C GLY A 85 1.37 -6.94 -12.67
N ARG A 86 1.35 -7.08 -11.33
CA ARG A 86 0.80 -8.23 -10.60
C ARG A 86 -0.65 -7.96 -10.18
N TRP A 87 -1.53 -7.86 -11.17
CA TRP A 87 -2.89 -7.35 -11.00
C TRP A 87 -3.75 -8.15 -10.02
N ALA A 88 -3.63 -9.48 -10.01
CA ALA A 88 -4.37 -10.34 -9.08
C ALA A 88 -3.95 -10.11 -7.62
N ALA A 89 -2.64 -10.03 -7.36
CA ALA A 89 -2.13 -9.74 -6.02
C ALA A 89 -2.48 -8.31 -5.53
N ALA A 90 -2.60 -7.36 -6.46
CA ALA A 90 -3.10 -6.03 -6.15
C ALA A 90 -4.58 -6.03 -5.74
N GLU A 91 -5.42 -6.81 -6.45
CA GLU A 91 -6.82 -7.03 -6.08
C GLU A 91 -6.93 -7.64 -4.68
N ASP A 92 -6.15 -8.68 -4.40
CA ASP A 92 -6.16 -9.36 -3.10
C ASP A 92 -5.78 -8.40 -1.97
N SER A 93 -4.71 -7.62 -2.15
CA SER A 93 -4.27 -6.61 -1.18
C SER A 93 -5.35 -5.56 -0.92
N ALA A 94 -5.97 -5.02 -1.98
CA ALA A 94 -7.01 -4.01 -1.83
C ALA A 94 -8.29 -4.58 -1.18
N ARG A 95 -8.66 -5.82 -1.49
CA ARG A 95 -9.81 -6.49 -0.87
C ARG A 95 -9.60 -6.79 0.61
N GLU A 96 -8.37 -7.12 1.02
CA GLU A 96 -8.06 -7.35 2.43
C GLU A 96 -8.38 -6.10 3.26
N ALA A 97 -7.96 -4.90 2.81
CA ALA A 97 -8.33 -3.64 3.45
C ALA A 97 -9.85 -3.44 3.51
N LEU A 98 -10.54 -3.66 2.38
CA LEU A 98 -11.97 -3.39 2.26
C LEU A 98 -12.85 -4.37 3.05
N ARG A 99 -12.31 -5.51 3.50
CA ARG A 99 -13.03 -6.45 4.38
C ARG A 99 -13.44 -5.77 5.69
N ASP A 100 -12.52 -5.00 6.27
CA ASP A 100 -12.72 -4.35 7.58
C ASP A 100 -12.97 -2.85 7.42
N PHE A 101 -12.55 -2.24 6.31
CA PHE A 101 -12.69 -0.81 5.99
C PHE A 101 -13.45 -0.61 4.67
N GLY A 102 -14.68 -1.13 4.59
CA GLY A 102 -15.52 -1.12 3.38
C GLY A 102 -16.00 0.24 2.87
N GLU A 103 -15.43 1.34 3.36
CA GLU A 103 -15.67 2.72 2.91
C GLU A 103 -14.38 3.46 2.53
N ASP A 104 -13.20 2.82 2.67
CA ASP A 104 -11.94 3.47 2.34
C ASP A 104 -11.80 3.69 0.82
N GLN A 105 -11.90 4.95 0.41
CA GLN A 105 -11.88 5.36 -0.98
C GLN A 105 -10.54 5.02 -1.66
N THR A 106 -9.43 5.03 -0.90
CA THR A 106 -8.11 4.70 -1.46
C THR A 106 -8.06 3.24 -1.91
N ASN A 107 -8.44 2.30 -1.05
CA ASN A 107 -8.41 0.89 -1.37
C ASN A 107 -9.49 0.51 -2.42
N TYR A 108 -10.63 1.20 -2.45
CA TYR A 108 -11.57 1.04 -3.58
C TYR A 108 -10.98 1.46 -4.91
N TYR A 109 -10.34 2.64 -4.96
CA TYR A 109 -9.66 3.10 -6.17
C TYR A 109 -8.60 2.09 -6.65
N LEU A 110 -7.76 1.59 -5.74
CA LEU A 110 -6.73 0.59 -6.07
C LEU A 110 -7.33 -0.74 -6.54
N LEU A 111 -8.45 -1.18 -5.95
CA LEU A 111 -9.20 -2.35 -6.40
C LEU A 111 -9.77 -2.14 -7.82
N GLU A 112 -10.33 -0.97 -8.10
CA GLU A 112 -10.87 -0.62 -9.42
C GLU A 112 -9.76 -0.66 -10.49
N LEU A 113 -8.59 -0.10 -10.20
CA LEU A 113 -7.43 -0.19 -11.09
C LEU A 113 -7.00 -1.65 -11.34
N ALA A 114 -6.94 -2.46 -10.28
CA ALA A 114 -6.53 -3.85 -10.38
C ALA A 114 -7.51 -4.69 -11.23
N LEU A 115 -8.81 -4.45 -11.07
CA LEU A 115 -9.85 -5.12 -11.86
C LEU A 115 -9.84 -4.65 -13.32
N GLN A 116 -9.67 -3.35 -13.55
CA GLN A 116 -9.55 -2.77 -14.89
C GLN A 116 -8.36 -3.37 -15.63
N ALA A 117 -7.21 -3.50 -14.97
CA ALA A 117 -6.02 -4.04 -15.59
C ALA A 117 -6.12 -5.54 -15.93
N GLN A 118 -6.95 -6.27 -15.20
CA GLN A 118 -7.31 -7.66 -15.53
C GLN A 118 -8.36 -7.77 -16.66
N GLY A 119 -8.88 -6.65 -17.17
CA GLY A 119 -10.00 -6.64 -18.12
C GLY A 119 -11.32 -7.14 -17.52
N ARG A 120 -11.44 -7.11 -16.18
CA ARG A 120 -12.60 -7.63 -15.43
C ARG A 120 -13.54 -6.53 -14.95
N LEU A 121 -13.35 -5.31 -15.41
CA LEU A 121 -14.17 -4.17 -15.04
C LEU A 121 -15.22 -3.93 -16.13
N GLU A 122 -16.48 -4.18 -15.78
CA GLU A 122 -17.60 -3.95 -16.68
C GLU A 122 -17.82 -2.44 -16.90
N PRO A 123 -18.02 -1.97 -18.16
CA PRO A 123 -18.21 -0.55 -18.47
C PRO A 123 -19.44 0.09 -17.83
N ASN A 124 -20.40 -0.73 -17.39
CA ASN A 124 -21.74 -0.30 -17.00
C ASN A 124 -21.95 -0.34 -15.47
N ARG A 125 -20.88 -0.55 -14.70
CA ARG A 125 -20.96 -0.67 -13.25
C ARG A 125 -20.89 0.72 -12.59
N ILE A 126 -21.73 0.95 -11.59
CA ILE A 126 -21.66 2.13 -10.71
C ILE A 126 -20.49 1.91 -9.73
N TRP A 127 -19.42 2.68 -9.89
CA TRP A 127 -18.25 2.66 -9.01
C TRP A 127 -18.31 3.80 -7.98
N LYS A 128 -17.72 3.56 -6.80
CA LYS A 128 -17.81 4.50 -5.66
C LYS A 128 -16.86 5.69 -5.82
N VAL A 129 -15.76 5.54 -6.57
CA VAL A 129 -14.63 6.50 -6.55
C VAL A 129 -14.19 6.94 -7.96
N SER A 130 -13.93 6.01 -8.89
CA SER A 130 -13.45 6.36 -10.24
C SER A 130 -14.58 6.65 -11.23
N GLN A 131 -14.38 7.64 -12.09
CA GLN A 131 -15.27 7.95 -13.22
C GLN A 131 -14.75 7.39 -14.55
N ASP A 132 -13.44 7.14 -14.68
CA ASP A 132 -12.81 6.57 -15.87
C ASP A 132 -11.58 5.71 -15.46
N PRO A 133 -11.81 4.46 -15.01
CA PRO A 133 -10.75 3.58 -14.51
C PRO A 133 -9.70 3.24 -15.58
N ALA A 134 -10.08 3.17 -16.85
CA ALA A 134 -9.16 2.87 -17.94
C ALA A 134 -8.14 4.00 -18.12
N ARG A 135 -8.61 5.25 -18.15
CA ARG A 135 -7.74 6.42 -18.21
C ARG A 135 -6.92 6.57 -16.94
N GLU A 136 -7.51 6.35 -15.78
CA GLU A 136 -6.82 6.46 -14.50
C GLU A 136 -5.73 5.38 -14.34
N LEU A 137 -5.97 4.15 -14.81
CA LEU A 137 -4.96 3.10 -14.87
C LEU A 137 -3.80 3.50 -15.80
N ALA A 138 -4.11 4.02 -16.99
CA ALA A 138 -3.10 4.47 -17.94
C ALA A 138 -2.27 5.66 -17.40
N ALA A 139 -2.86 6.48 -16.53
CA ALA A 139 -2.21 7.61 -15.89
C ALA A 139 -1.62 7.28 -14.51
N PHE A 140 -1.74 6.04 -14.03
CA PHE A 140 -1.34 5.67 -12.68
C PHE A 140 0.18 5.78 -12.51
N ASP A 141 0.60 6.63 -11.58
CA ASP A 141 2.00 6.85 -11.22
C ASP A 141 2.24 6.43 -9.77
N ALA A 142 2.80 5.24 -9.59
CA ALA A 142 3.09 4.68 -8.28
C ALA A 142 4.08 5.53 -7.47
N ARG A 143 5.05 6.18 -8.12
CA ARG A 143 6.02 7.05 -7.44
C ARG A 143 5.32 8.29 -6.92
N ARG A 144 4.54 8.97 -7.75
CA ARG A 144 3.76 10.15 -7.32
C ARG A 144 2.77 9.78 -6.20
N PHE A 145 2.11 8.65 -6.32
CA PHE A 145 1.20 8.15 -5.29
C PHE A 145 1.94 7.94 -3.96
N ALA A 146 3.08 7.26 -3.97
CA ALA A 146 3.87 7.00 -2.78
C ALA A 146 4.40 8.28 -2.12
N LEU A 147 4.88 9.25 -2.90
CA LEU A 147 5.32 10.55 -2.37
C LEU A 147 4.18 11.28 -1.64
N SER A 148 2.96 11.24 -2.19
CA SER A 148 1.79 11.85 -1.52
C SER A 148 1.43 11.21 -0.18
N ARG A 149 1.90 9.98 0.09
CA ARG A 149 1.72 9.28 1.37
C ARG A 149 2.81 9.62 2.38
N LEU A 150 3.99 10.03 1.91
CA LEU A 150 5.10 10.47 2.75
C LEU A 150 4.95 11.92 3.22
N ASP A 151 4.21 12.74 2.46
CA ASP A 151 3.98 14.16 2.77
C ASP A 151 2.83 14.41 3.77
N ARG A 152 2.11 13.36 4.20
CA ARG A 152 1.04 13.50 5.20
C ARG A 152 1.63 13.47 6.62
N PRO A 153 1.34 14.48 7.47
CA PRO A 153 1.83 14.55 8.84
C PRO A 153 1.24 13.46 9.75
#